data_AF-E2A9F0-F1
#
_entry.id   AF-E2A9F0-F1
#
_cell.length_a   1.000
_cell.length_b   1.000
_cell.length_c   1.000
_cell.angle_alpha   90.00
_cell.angle_beta   90.00
_cell.angle_gamma   90.00
#
_symmetry.space_group_name_H-M   'P 1'
#
loop_
_entity.id
_entity.type
_entity.pdbx_description
1 polymer ?
#
loop_
_entity_poly.entity_id
_entity_poly.type
_entity_poly.pdbx_seq_one_letter_code
_entity_poly.pdbx_strand_id
1 'polypeptide(L)'
;ASSHINNSFDLVQNLADVHLDDDSLLISLDAISLFTNIPTDLALSSVSSRWSFIRDVCDLPESEFLSAVRFVLNSTFFTFNNIIYK
;
A
#
# COMPACT_ATOMS: atom_id res chain seq x y z
N ALA A 1 -3.98 -16.13 -8.24
CA ALA A 1 -4.77 -16.50 -7.06
C ALA A 1 -5.57 -15.27 -6.63
N SER A 2 -6.86 -15.41 -6.32
CA SER A 2 -7.66 -14.32 -5.77
C SER A 2 -7.28 -14.14 -4.30
N SER A 3 -6.52 -13.08 -3.98
CA SER A 3 -6.06 -12.77 -2.61
C SER A 3 -6.96 -11.75 -1.90
N HIS A 4 -8.11 -11.43 -2.49
CA HIS A 4 -9.03 -10.43 -1.96
C HIS A 4 -9.84 -10.99 -0.80
N ILE A 5 -9.88 -10.27 0.33
CA ILE A 5 -10.65 -10.61 1.53
C ILE A 5 -11.40 -9.36 1.97
N ASN A 6 -12.70 -9.50 2.24
CA ASN A 6 -13.57 -8.36 2.52
C ASN A 6 -13.41 -7.84 3.95
N ASN A 7 -13.26 -8.74 4.92
CA ASN A 7 -13.14 -8.41 6.36
C ASN A 7 -12.63 -9.61 7.15
N SER A 8 -12.47 -9.43 8.46
CA SER A 8 -11.98 -10.48 9.36
C SER A 8 -12.92 -11.69 9.47
N PHE A 9 -14.24 -11.53 9.32
CA PHE A 9 -15.18 -12.66 9.35
C PHE A 9 -15.08 -13.51 8.08
N ASP A 10 -14.94 -12.85 6.92
CA ASP A 10 -14.68 -13.50 5.64
C ASP A 10 -13.37 -14.30 5.68
N LEU A 11 -12.30 -13.74 6.27
CA LEU A 11 -11.04 -14.45 6.48
C LEU A 11 -11.22 -15.75 7.28
N VAL A 12 -11.97 -15.71 8.40
CA VAL A 12 -12.20 -16.88 9.24
C VAL A 12 -12.94 -17.97 8.46
N GLN A 13 -13.94 -17.62 7.66
CA GLN A 13 -14.66 -18.60 6.83
C GLN A 13 -13.74 -19.21 5.77
N ASN A 14 -12.94 -18.40 5.10
CA ASN A 14 -12.02 -18.88 4.05
C ASN A 14 -10.91 -19.79 4.59
N LEU A 15 -10.51 -19.62 5.86
CA LEU A 15 -9.48 -20.43 6.50
C LEU A 15 -10.03 -21.66 7.24
N ALA A 16 -11.34 -21.79 7.43
CA ALA A 16 -11.94 -22.82 8.28
C ALA A 16 -11.57 -24.26 7.86
N ASP A 17 -11.46 -24.50 6.55
CA ASP A 17 -11.17 -25.83 5.99
C ASP A 17 -9.70 -25.99 5.56
N VAL A 18 -8.86 -24.97 5.77
CA VAL A 18 -7.44 -25.01 5.40
C VAL A 18 -6.68 -25.87 6.40
N HIS A 19 -6.24 -27.04 5.94
CA HIS A 19 -5.37 -27.92 6.71
C HIS A 19 -3.91 -27.56 6.44
N LEU A 20 -3.14 -27.40 7.50
CA LEU A 20 -1.71 -27.11 7.44
C LEU A 20 -0.93 -28.38 7.71
N ASP A 21 0.15 -28.59 6.96
CA ASP A 21 1.09 -29.69 7.22
C ASP A 21 1.88 -29.41 8.51
N ASP A 22 2.40 -30.46 9.16
CA ASP A 22 3.11 -30.38 10.43
C ASP A 22 4.33 -29.43 10.41
N ASP A 23 4.92 -29.21 9.24
CA ASP A 23 6.08 -28.33 9.04
C ASP A 23 5.71 -26.87 8.71
N SER A 24 4.42 -26.53 8.77
CA SER A 24 3.92 -25.19 8.45
C SER A 24 4.21 -24.17 9.56
N LEU A 25 4.63 -22.96 9.18
CA LEU A 25 4.89 -21.86 10.11
C LEU A 25 3.81 -20.79 10.00
N LEU A 26 3.16 -20.48 11.13
CA LEU A 26 2.26 -19.34 11.24
C LEU A 26 3.05 -18.10 11.67
N ILE A 27 2.99 -17.04 10.86
CA ILE A 27 3.52 -15.72 11.20
C ILE A 27 2.38 -14.73 11.38
N SER A 28 2.40 -13.97 12.47
CA SER A 28 1.52 -12.83 12.71
C SER A 28 2.33 -11.56 12.54
N LEU A 29 1.85 -10.64 11.71
CA LEU A 29 2.51 -9.37 11.41
C LEU A 29 1.57 -8.24 11.82
N ASP A 30 1.92 -7.52 12.89
CA ASP A 30 1.20 -6.32 13.28
C ASP A 30 1.75 -5.12 12.52
N ALA A 31 0.91 -4.51 11.68
CA ALA A 31 1.25 -3.27 11.01
C ALA A 31 1.23 -2.12 12.03
N ILE A 32 2.41 -1.62 12.41
CA ILE A 32 2.57 -0.55 13.42
C ILE A 32 2.01 0.81 12.93
N SER A 33 1.77 0.96 11.64
CA SER A 33 1.14 2.17 11.10
C SER A 33 0.39 1.88 9.80
N LEU A 34 -0.90 2.21 9.76
CA LEU A 34 -1.69 2.30 8.52
C LEU A 34 -1.35 3.58 7.73
N PHE A 35 -0.56 4.48 8.32
CA PHE A 35 0.08 5.56 7.58
C PHE A 35 1.26 4.98 6.80
N THR A 36 1.40 5.38 5.54
CA THR A 36 2.51 4.95 4.69
C THR A 36 3.82 5.50 5.24
N ASN A 37 4.45 4.78 6.17
CA ASN A 37 5.86 4.98 6.54
C ASN A 37 6.78 4.32 5.49
N ILE A 38 6.44 4.52 4.22
CA ILE A 38 7.20 4.01 3.09
C ILE A 38 8.27 5.04 2.79
N PRO A 39 9.56 4.67 2.72
CA PRO A 39 10.60 5.58 2.29
C PRO A 39 10.25 6.21 0.94
N THR A 40 10.21 7.54 0.87
CA THR A 40 9.78 8.26 -0.34
C THR A 40 10.56 7.82 -1.58
N ASP A 41 11.85 7.58 -1.45
CA ASP A 41 12.68 7.13 -2.58
C ASP A 41 12.35 5.69 -3.03
N LEU A 42 11.90 4.82 -2.12
CA LEU A 42 11.40 3.49 -2.46
C LEU A 42 10.09 3.57 -3.24
N ALA A 43 9.19 4.48 -2.84
CA ALA A 43 7.96 4.72 -3.58
C ALA A 43 8.24 5.28 -4.98
N LEU A 44 9.12 6.26 -5.11
CA LEU A 44 9.45 6.88 -6.40
C LEU A 44 10.16 5.93 -7.35
N SER A 45 11.11 5.13 -6.87
CA SER A 45 11.75 4.08 -7.68
C SER A 45 10.76 3.01 -8.13
N SER A 46 9.81 2.64 -7.26
CA SER A 46 8.74 1.70 -7.60
C SER A 46 7.81 2.23 -8.70
N VAL A 47 7.48 3.54 -8.66
CA VAL A 47 6.69 4.21 -9.70
C VAL A 47 7.48 4.31 -11.00
N SER A 48 8.72 4.79 -10.95
CA SER A 48 9.59 4.95 -12.13
C SER A 48 9.82 3.62 -12.86
N SER A 49 10.03 2.52 -12.12
CA SER A 49 10.16 1.17 -12.71
C SER A 49 8.94 0.69 -13.51
N ARG A 50 7.78 1.33 -13.30
CA ARG A 50 6.50 1.02 -13.97
C ARG A 50 6.04 2.14 -14.89
N TRP A 51 6.87 3.15 -15.13
CA TRP A 51 6.49 4.32 -15.92
C TRP A 51 6.00 3.97 -17.32
N SER A 52 6.57 2.93 -17.93
CA SER A 52 6.13 2.38 -19.22
C SER A 52 4.66 1.99 -19.28
N PHE A 53 4.03 1.62 -18.16
CA PHE A 53 2.60 1.32 -18.08
C PHE A 53 1.74 2.55 -17.74
N ILE A 54 2.33 3.56 -17.10
CA ILE A 54 1.64 4.76 -16.62
C ILE A 54 1.53 5.81 -17.73
N ARG A 55 2.59 5.97 -18.52
CA ARG A 55 2.67 6.96 -19.60
C ARG A 55 1.58 6.81 -20.67
N ASP A 56 1.02 5.61 -20.82
CA ASP A 56 0.01 5.32 -21.85
C ASP A 56 -1.37 5.91 -21.48
N VAL A 57 -1.57 6.26 -20.21
CA VAL A 57 -2.81 6.85 -19.68
C VAL A 57 -2.57 8.18 -18.96
N CYS A 58 -1.38 8.75 -19.08
CA CYS A 58 -0.97 9.96 -18.38
C CYS A 58 -0.17 10.88 -19.32
N ASP A 59 -0.72 12.06 -19.59
CA ASP A 59 -0.09 13.06 -20.47
C ASP A 59 1.06 13.84 -19.79
N LEU A 60 1.36 13.55 -18.52
CA LEU A 60 2.41 14.23 -17.77
C LEU A 60 3.78 13.60 -18.07
N PRO A 61 4.86 14.41 -18.15
CA PRO A 61 6.22 13.89 -18.11
C PRO A 61 6.50 13.12 -16.82
N GLU A 62 7.37 12.11 -16.88
CA GLU A 62 7.75 11.29 -15.73
C GLU A 62 8.24 12.14 -14.55
N SER A 63 9.05 13.16 -14.83
CA SER A 63 9.59 14.07 -13.83
C SER A 63 8.50 14.84 -13.06
N GLU A 64 7.47 15.30 -13.75
CA GLU A 64 6.34 16.02 -13.15
C GLU A 64 5.49 15.07 -12.31
N PHE A 65 5.23 13.87 -12.83
CA PHE A 65 4.49 12.85 -12.11
C PHE A 65 5.21 12.44 -10.82
N LEU A 66 6.51 12.15 -10.89
CA LEU A 66 7.33 11.81 -9.72
C LEU A 66 7.41 12.97 -8.73
N SER A 67 7.44 14.21 -9.20
CA SER A 67 7.40 15.39 -8.34
C SER A 67 6.07 15.51 -7.59
N ALA A 68 4.94 15.25 -8.27
CA ALA A 68 3.63 15.21 -7.65
C ALA A 68 3.51 14.08 -6.62
N VAL A 69 3.99 12.88 -6.93
CA VAL A 69 4.04 11.75 -5.98
C VAL A 69 4.87 12.11 -4.75
N ARG A 70 6.07 12.67 -4.94
CA ARG A 70 6.94 13.12 -3.84
C ARG A 70 6.25 14.17 -2.98
N PHE A 71 5.55 15.12 -3.61
CA PHE A 71 4.80 16.15 -2.90
C PHE A 71 3.70 15.56 -2.01
N VAL A 72 2.89 14.64 -2.54
CA VAL A 72 1.82 13.97 -1.78
C VAL A 72 2.38 13.16 -0.62
N LEU A 73 3.44 12.37 -0.86
CA LEU A 73 4.07 11.56 0.20
C LEU A 73 4.71 12.39 1.31
N ASN A 74 5.15 13.62 1.00
CA ASN A 74 5.69 14.55 2.01
C ASN A 74 4.60 15.42 2.66
N SER A 75 3.39 15.43 2.10
CA SER A 75 2.26 16.24 2.56
C SER A 75 1.22 15.36 3.25
N THR A 76 1.62 14.68 4.33
CA THR A 76 0.79 13.78 5.14
C THR A 76 -0.16 14.51 6.09
N PHE A 77 -0.64 15.68 5.69
CA PHE A 77 -1.58 16.44 6.51
C PHE A 77 -2.97 15.80 6.43
N PHE A 78 -3.60 15.57 7.58
CA PHE A 78 -5.00 15.14 7.63
C PHE A 78 -5.76 15.88 8.74
N THR A 79 -7.07 15.94 8.63
CA THR A 79 -7.93 16.59 9.64
C THR A 79 -8.85 15.56 10.29
N PHE A 80 -8.88 15.53 11.61
CA PHE A 80 -9.84 14.75 12.40
C PHE A 80 -10.38 15.60 13.55
N ASN A 81 -11.70 15.64 13.73
CA ASN A 81 -12.38 16.51 14.71
C ASN A 81 -11.90 17.98 14.65
N ASN A 82 -11.75 18.53 13.45
CA ASN A 82 -11.23 19.88 13.18
C ASN A 82 -9.80 20.15 13.69
N ILE A 83 -9.05 19.11 14.03
CA ILE A 83 -7.63 19.19 14.38
C ILE A 83 -6.83 18.76 13.16
N ILE A 84 -5.88 19.59 12.74
CA ILE A 84 -4.94 19.27 11.66
C ILE A 84 -3.76 18.52 12.27
N TYR A 85 -3.48 17.34 11.74
CA TYR A 85 -2.34 16.49 12.06
C TYR A 85 -1.35 16.55 10.89
N LYS A 86 -0.05 16.53 11.20
CA LYS A 86 1.05 16.54 10.23
C LYS A 86 1.86 15.26 10.37
#